data_AF-A0A432MM89-F1
#
_entry.id   AF-A0A432MM89-F1
#
_cell.length_a   1.000
_cell.length_b   1.000
_cell.length_c   1.000
_cell.angle_alpha   90.00
_cell.angle_beta   90.00
_cell.angle_gamma   90.00
#
_symmetry.space_group_name_H-M   'P 1'
#
loop_
_entity.id
_entity.type
_entity.pdbx_description
1 polymer ?
#
loop_
_entity_poly.entity_id
_entity_poly.type
_entity_poly.pdbx_seq_one_letter_code
_entity_poly.pdbx_strand_id
1 'polypeptide(L)'
;MTGFSCAFWLVRDTFRQAQATRLSRLILAMSALCVALCLSIRIDPGPPLRPEGEIELYGADGLPLDDPSQRPGRLAVGFGGLEVPLFRGAEDEVRFLRVILAKWVAGAAGTLLALVWAASFLPEFLRPESSALLLAKPVPRWHLLMGKYVGTVAFVAAQAAVFVGGTWLALGIRSGDWDPTYLLCLPLLAGHFAVVYAASSLIAVCTRSASAASFGSIVFWCLCFAMNRGRHLLVASAGSSGEVGSPFREAVELGYWILPKPADFVALLDRAMGAGDHFSTLAEVDAVGSLGAFHPGLSLAASAAFAAALLAAAAREFGTIDY
;
A
#
# COMPACT_ATOMS: atom_id res chain seq x y z
N MET A 1 4.69 -36.21 -10.69
CA MET A 1 4.82 -34.73 -10.59
C MET A 1 5.65 -34.43 -9.37
N THR A 2 6.75 -33.71 -9.51
CA THR A 2 7.55 -33.24 -8.36
C THR A 2 6.74 -32.23 -7.54
N GLY A 3 7.05 -32.06 -6.25
CA GLY A 3 6.32 -31.13 -5.36
C GLY A 3 6.25 -29.69 -5.89
N PHE A 4 7.29 -29.26 -6.62
CA PHE A 4 7.36 -27.94 -7.27
C PHE A 4 6.31 -27.76 -8.37
N SER A 5 6.09 -28.76 -9.23
CA SER A 5 5.05 -28.71 -10.27
C SER A 5 3.64 -28.62 -9.68
N CYS A 6 3.41 -29.20 -8.49
CA CYS A 6 2.12 -29.11 -7.81
C CYS A 6 1.87 -27.72 -7.25
N ALA A 7 2.87 -27.10 -6.63
CA ALA A 7 2.76 -25.74 -6.08
C ALA A 7 2.49 -24.71 -7.19
N PHE A 8 3.23 -24.78 -8.29
CA PHE A 8 3.00 -23.91 -9.44
C PHE A 8 1.61 -24.09 -10.05
N TRP A 9 1.14 -25.33 -10.16
CA TRP A 9 -0.21 -25.61 -10.65
C TRP A 9 -1.28 -25.02 -9.73
N LEU A 10 -1.11 -25.12 -8.41
CA LEU A 10 -2.04 -24.57 -7.43
C LEU A 10 -2.06 -23.04 -7.42
N VAL A 11 -0.91 -22.40 -7.61
CA VAL A 11 -0.79 -20.94 -7.81
C VAL A 11 -1.58 -20.52 -9.04
N ARG A 12 -1.38 -21.20 -10.18
CA ARG A 12 -2.11 -20.92 -11.43
C ARG A 12 -3.60 -21.15 -11.28
N ASP A 13 -4.00 -22.22 -10.61
CA ASP A 13 -5.42 -22.52 -10.37
C ASP A 13 -6.08 -21.46 -9.48
N THR A 14 -5.43 -21.07 -8.40
CA THR A 14 -5.88 -19.98 -7.52
C THR A 14 -6.03 -18.68 -8.28
N PHE A 15 -5.08 -18.36 -9.16
CA PHE A 15 -5.15 -17.18 -10.02
C PHE A 15 -6.36 -17.23 -10.97
N ARG A 16 -6.64 -18.38 -11.61
CA ARG A 16 -7.82 -18.55 -12.47
C ARG A 16 -9.13 -18.43 -11.69
N GLN A 17 -9.21 -19.05 -10.50
CA GLN A 17 -10.39 -18.93 -9.62
C GLN A 17 -10.62 -17.48 -9.22
N ALA A 18 -9.56 -16.78 -8.82
CA ALA A 18 -9.62 -15.37 -8.44
C ALA A 18 -10.11 -14.47 -9.59
N GLN A 19 -9.61 -14.68 -10.82
CA GLN A 19 -10.06 -13.95 -12.01
C GLN A 19 -11.54 -14.16 -12.34
N ALA A 20 -12.12 -15.31 -12.01
CA ALA A 20 -13.52 -15.59 -12.31
C ALA A 20 -14.49 -14.80 -11.41
N THR A 21 -14.03 -14.35 -10.23
CA THR A 21 -14.88 -13.68 -9.23
C THR A 21 -15.42 -12.33 -9.71
N ARG A 22 -16.65 -11.98 -9.30
CA ARG A 22 -17.25 -10.65 -9.60
C ARG A 22 -16.45 -9.51 -8.97
N LEU A 23 -15.91 -9.73 -7.77
CA LEU A 23 -15.11 -8.75 -7.06
C LEU A 23 -13.81 -8.41 -7.81
N SER A 24 -13.13 -9.38 -8.43
CA SER A 24 -11.96 -9.09 -9.26
C SER A 24 -12.29 -8.17 -10.45
N ARG A 25 -13.44 -8.40 -11.10
CA ARG A 25 -13.92 -7.54 -12.20
C ARG A 25 -14.26 -6.14 -11.71
N LEU A 26 -14.80 -6.02 -10.50
CA LEU A 26 -15.08 -4.73 -9.88
C LEU A 26 -13.78 -3.96 -9.56
N ILE A 27 -12.75 -4.63 -9.03
CA ILE A 27 -11.43 -4.01 -8.80
C ILE A 27 -10.80 -3.56 -10.12
N LEU A 28 -10.87 -4.37 -11.16
CA LEU A 28 -10.39 -4.01 -12.51
C LEU A 28 -11.19 -2.84 -13.10
N ALA A 29 -12.51 -2.83 -12.95
CA ALA A 29 -13.36 -1.73 -13.43
C ALA A 29 -13.07 -0.42 -12.69
N MET A 30 -12.89 -0.48 -11.37
CA MET A 30 -12.49 0.68 -10.57
C MET A 30 -11.09 1.17 -10.97
N SER A 31 -10.15 0.24 -11.22
CA SER A 31 -8.81 0.59 -11.72
C SER A 31 -8.89 1.26 -13.08
N ALA A 32 -9.66 0.71 -14.02
CA ALA A 32 -9.89 1.30 -15.33
C ALA A 32 -10.54 2.69 -15.23
N LEU A 33 -11.48 2.89 -14.30
CA LEU A 33 -12.08 4.20 -14.02
C LEU A 33 -11.04 5.21 -13.51
N CYS A 34 -10.18 4.82 -12.56
CA CYS A 34 -9.10 5.68 -12.08
C CYS A 34 -8.10 6.02 -13.20
N VAL A 35 -7.74 5.04 -14.04
CA VAL A 35 -6.86 5.25 -15.20
C VAL A 35 -7.51 6.18 -16.22
N ALA A 36 -8.79 6.01 -16.53
CA ALA A 36 -9.54 6.89 -17.40
C ALA A 36 -9.65 8.31 -16.83
N LEU A 37 -9.83 8.44 -15.51
CA LEU A 37 -9.81 9.73 -14.83
C LEU A 37 -8.44 10.40 -14.96
N CYS A 38 -7.34 9.68 -14.72
CA CYS A 38 -5.98 10.20 -14.93
C CYS A 38 -5.76 10.62 -16.38
N LEU A 39 -6.24 9.82 -17.34
CA LEU A 39 -6.23 10.16 -18.76
C LEU A 39 -7.17 11.32 -19.11
N SER A 40 -8.08 11.75 -18.24
CA SER A 40 -8.96 12.89 -18.52
C SER A 40 -8.36 14.22 -18.07
N ILE A 41 -7.27 14.17 -17.29
CA ILE A 41 -6.63 15.34 -16.70
C ILE A 41 -5.94 16.16 -17.79
N ARG A 42 -6.16 17.47 -17.76
CA ARG A 42 -5.38 18.47 -18.50
C ARG A 42 -4.82 19.47 -17.52
N ILE A 43 -3.54 19.79 -17.68
CA ILE A 43 -2.84 20.75 -16.85
C ILE A 43 -2.47 21.91 -17.75
N ASP A 44 -3.09 23.05 -17.54
CA ASP A 44 -2.69 24.31 -18.15
C ASP A 44 -1.79 25.04 -17.14
N PRO A 45 -0.46 25.00 -17.33
CA PRO A 45 0.50 25.40 -16.29
C PRO A 45 0.39 26.86 -15.83
N GLY A 46 -0.31 27.72 -16.59
CA GLY A 46 -0.35 29.16 -16.29
C GLY A 46 1.05 29.79 -16.30
N PRO A 47 1.17 31.06 -15.90
CA PRO A 47 2.47 31.63 -15.58
C PRO A 47 3.11 30.88 -14.40
N PRO A 48 4.45 30.74 -14.37
CA PRO A 48 5.13 29.99 -13.32
C PRO A 48 4.80 30.56 -11.94
N LEU A 49 4.40 29.67 -11.02
CA LEU A 49 4.19 30.04 -9.62
C LEU A 49 5.56 30.40 -9.01
N ARG A 50 5.70 31.63 -8.51
CA ARG A 50 6.93 32.09 -7.84
C ARG A 50 7.16 31.31 -6.53
N PRO A 51 8.40 30.95 -6.18
CA PRO A 51 8.71 30.22 -4.95
C PRO A 51 8.26 30.99 -3.68
N GLU A 52 7.89 30.27 -2.62
CA GLU A 52 7.62 30.88 -1.31
C GLU A 52 8.85 31.67 -0.81
N GLY A 53 8.70 32.99 -0.63
CA GLY A 53 9.73 33.88 -0.06
C GLY A 53 10.15 35.07 -0.93
N GLU A 54 9.65 35.20 -2.16
CA GLU A 54 9.89 36.38 -3.00
C GLU A 54 8.95 37.53 -2.61
N ILE A 55 9.49 38.74 -2.36
CA ILE A 55 8.72 39.90 -1.86
C ILE A 55 7.86 40.48 -2.99
N GLU A 56 6.54 40.51 -2.82
CA GLU A 56 5.62 41.20 -3.72
C GLU A 56 5.74 42.73 -3.54
N LEU A 57 6.12 43.43 -4.61
CA LEU A 57 6.09 44.89 -4.67
C LEU A 57 4.71 45.35 -5.10
N TYR A 58 3.99 46.00 -4.19
CA TYR A 58 2.69 46.60 -4.46
C TYR A 58 2.85 48.05 -4.91
N GLY A 59 2.17 48.40 -6.00
CA GLY A 59 1.99 49.76 -6.47
C GLY A 59 1.13 50.59 -5.52
N ALA A 60 1.12 51.90 -5.71
CA ALA A 60 0.34 52.85 -4.89
C ALA A 60 -1.18 52.65 -5.00
N ASP A 61 -1.62 51.86 -5.98
CA ASP A 61 -2.97 51.38 -6.25
C ASP A 61 -3.32 50.08 -5.50
N GLY A 62 -2.38 49.51 -4.74
CA GLY A 62 -2.56 48.23 -4.03
C GLY A 62 -2.53 47.01 -4.95
N LEU A 63 -2.07 47.17 -6.20
CA LEU A 63 -1.89 46.10 -7.17
C LEU A 63 -0.40 45.75 -7.29
N PRO A 64 -0.03 44.47 -7.50
CA PRO A 64 1.37 44.08 -7.72
C PRO A 64 1.93 44.77 -8.98
N LEU A 65 3.13 45.36 -8.89
CA LEU A 65 3.74 46.19 -9.93
C LEU A 65 4.17 45.43 -11.20
N ASP A 66 4.26 44.09 -11.17
CA ASP A 66 5.05 43.33 -12.16
C ASP A 66 4.32 42.36 -13.12
N ASP A 67 3.01 42.06 -13.02
CA ASP A 67 2.38 41.23 -14.08
C ASP A 67 0.83 41.33 -14.14
N PRO A 68 0.24 41.83 -15.24
CA PRO A 68 -1.20 41.88 -15.45
C PRO A 68 -1.86 40.52 -15.81
N SER A 69 -1.13 39.39 -15.76
CA SER A 69 -1.63 38.07 -16.18
C SER A 69 -1.58 36.95 -15.12
N GLN A 70 -1.84 37.25 -13.85
CA GLN A 70 -1.95 36.24 -12.76
C GLN A 70 -3.23 35.37 -12.81
N ARG A 71 -3.54 34.70 -13.93
CA ARG A 71 -4.50 33.60 -13.85
C ARG A 71 -3.74 32.40 -13.27
N PRO A 72 -4.11 31.88 -12.07
CA PRO A 72 -3.50 30.64 -11.60
C PRO A 72 -3.68 29.58 -12.67
N GLY A 73 -2.65 28.78 -12.92
CA GLY A 73 -2.76 27.66 -13.84
C GLY A 73 -3.96 26.78 -13.47
N ARG A 74 -4.51 26.02 -14.41
CA ARG A 74 -5.76 25.27 -14.19
C ARG A 74 -5.53 23.78 -14.36
N LEU A 75 -6.02 23.01 -13.40
CA LEU A 75 -6.19 21.58 -13.50
C LEU A 75 -7.63 21.30 -13.93
N ALA A 76 -7.80 20.87 -15.17
CA ALA A 76 -9.08 20.39 -15.66
C ALA A 76 -9.16 18.87 -15.48
N VAL A 77 -10.12 18.40 -14.68
CA VAL A 77 -10.42 16.98 -14.44
C VAL A 77 -11.71 16.62 -15.18
N GLY A 78 -11.79 15.39 -15.71
CA GLY A 78 -13.01 14.88 -16.32
C GLY A 78 -13.37 15.57 -17.63
N PHE A 79 -12.40 15.75 -18.54
CA PHE A 79 -12.60 16.41 -19.83
C PHE A 79 -13.03 17.89 -19.73
N GLY A 80 -12.64 18.58 -18.66
CA GLY A 80 -13.03 19.98 -18.41
C GLY A 80 -14.31 20.13 -17.61
N GLY A 81 -14.86 19.04 -17.06
CA GLY A 81 -16.04 19.10 -16.19
C GLY A 81 -15.77 19.72 -14.81
N LEU A 82 -14.53 19.64 -14.33
CA LEU A 82 -14.11 20.24 -13.06
C LEU A 82 -12.78 20.98 -13.27
N GLU A 83 -12.80 22.30 -13.14
CA GLU A 83 -11.58 23.13 -13.18
C GLU A 83 -11.20 23.54 -11.76
N VAL A 84 -10.00 23.16 -11.34
CA VAL A 84 -9.43 23.52 -10.04
C VAL A 84 -8.22 24.41 -10.31
N PRO A 85 -8.09 25.57 -9.62
CA PRO A 85 -6.86 26.36 -9.73
C PRO A 85 -5.66 25.54 -9.22
N LEU A 86 -4.56 25.60 -9.94
CA LEU A 86 -3.28 25.04 -9.55
C LEU A 86 -2.73 25.88 -8.39
N PHE A 87 -2.47 25.20 -7.29
CA PHE A 87 -1.81 25.77 -6.11
C PHE A 87 -0.30 25.49 -6.11
N ARG A 88 0.19 24.73 -7.10
CA ARG A 88 1.55 24.22 -7.24
C ARG A 88 1.97 24.22 -8.69
N GLY A 89 3.28 24.14 -8.94
CA GLY A 89 3.80 23.96 -10.30
C GLY A 89 3.16 22.73 -10.97
N ALA A 90 3.05 22.74 -12.30
CA ALA A 90 2.40 21.66 -13.04
C ALA A 90 3.04 20.28 -12.75
N GLU A 91 4.36 20.21 -12.62
CA GLU A 91 5.09 18.99 -12.29
C GLU A 91 4.80 18.52 -10.85
N ASP A 92 4.77 19.46 -9.91
CA ASP A 92 4.48 19.21 -8.50
C ASP A 92 3.03 18.74 -8.29
N GLU A 93 2.08 19.24 -9.09
CA GLU A 93 0.70 18.77 -9.05
C GLU A 93 0.56 17.33 -9.55
N VAL A 94 1.31 16.94 -10.59
CA VAL A 94 1.37 15.54 -11.06
C VAL A 94 1.98 14.65 -10.01
N ARG A 95 3.07 15.09 -9.38
CA ARG A 95 3.71 14.37 -8.25
C ARG A 95 2.71 14.20 -7.10
N PHE A 96 2.01 15.27 -6.72
CA PHE A 96 0.97 15.25 -5.69
C PHE A 96 -0.13 14.24 -5.99
N LEU A 97 -0.62 14.19 -7.23
CA LEU A 97 -1.63 13.22 -7.66
C LEU A 97 -1.12 11.78 -7.59
N ARG A 98 0.12 11.51 -8.05
CA ARG A 98 0.74 10.19 -7.91
C ARG A 98 0.79 9.77 -6.45
N VAL A 99 1.21 10.66 -5.55
CA VAL A 99 1.26 10.41 -4.10
C VAL A 99 -0.12 10.06 -3.55
N ILE A 100 -1.18 10.78 -3.94
CA ILE A 100 -2.55 10.46 -3.52
C ILE A 100 -2.97 9.06 -3.99
N LEU A 101 -2.76 8.77 -5.28
CA LEU A 101 -3.12 7.47 -5.87
C LEU A 101 -2.36 6.33 -5.21
N ALA A 102 -1.07 6.50 -4.94
CA ALA A 102 -0.22 5.51 -4.32
C ALA A 102 -0.57 5.27 -2.85
N LYS A 103 -0.66 6.32 -2.03
CA LYS A 103 -0.83 6.19 -0.58
C LYS A 103 -2.25 5.87 -0.17
N TRP A 104 -3.21 6.64 -0.68
CA TRP A 104 -4.59 6.59 -0.21
C TRP A 104 -5.41 5.58 -0.99
N VAL A 105 -5.34 5.63 -2.32
CA VAL A 105 -6.14 4.77 -3.19
C VAL A 105 -5.57 3.35 -3.21
N ALA A 106 -4.31 3.17 -3.62
CA ALA A 106 -3.70 1.84 -3.70
C ALA A 106 -3.26 1.32 -2.32
N GLY A 107 -2.64 2.18 -1.51
CA GLY A 107 -2.13 1.85 -0.19
C GLY A 107 -3.23 1.52 0.80
N ALA A 108 -3.92 2.53 1.35
CA ALA A 108 -4.91 2.32 2.40
C ALA A 108 -6.18 1.61 1.89
N ALA A 109 -6.90 2.21 0.94
CA ALA A 109 -8.18 1.68 0.46
C ALA A 109 -8.00 0.35 -0.29
N GLY A 110 -7.02 0.28 -1.18
CA GLY A 110 -6.70 -0.91 -1.96
C GLY A 110 -6.28 -2.10 -1.10
N THR A 111 -5.43 -1.90 -0.09
CA THR A 111 -5.03 -2.99 0.83
C THR A 111 -6.22 -3.52 1.63
N LEU A 112 -7.06 -2.63 2.18
CA LEU A 112 -8.25 -3.05 2.93
C LEU A 112 -9.25 -3.82 2.05
N LEU A 113 -9.51 -3.32 0.84
CA LEU A 113 -10.37 -4.00 -0.13
C LEU A 113 -9.80 -5.37 -0.52
N ALA A 114 -8.48 -5.45 -0.75
CA ALA A 114 -7.79 -6.69 -1.06
C ALA A 114 -7.87 -7.69 0.10
N LEU A 115 -7.74 -7.25 1.36
CA LEU A 115 -7.86 -8.13 2.53
C LEU A 115 -9.27 -8.71 2.69
N VAL A 116 -10.30 -7.87 2.58
CA VAL A 116 -11.70 -8.32 2.65
C VAL A 116 -11.99 -9.37 1.57
N TRP A 117 -11.51 -9.12 0.35
CA TRP A 117 -11.67 -10.05 -0.75
C TRP A 117 -10.86 -11.35 -0.54
N ALA A 118 -9.59 -11.22 -0.18
CA ALA A 118 -8.64 -12.33 -0.02
C ALA A 118 -8.99 -13.27 1.15
N ALA A 119 -9.66 -12.75 2.17
CA ALA A 119 -10.05 -13.50 3.37
C ALA A 119 -10.99 -14.68 3.10
N SER A 120 -11.69 -14.69 1.96
CA SER A 120 -12.57 -15.81 1.57
C SER A 120 -11.82 -16.98 0.94
N PHE A 121 -10.65 -16.75 0.32
CA PHE A 121 -9.96 -17.77 -0.48
C PHE A 121 -9.42 -18.94 0.34
N LEU A 122 -8.90 -18.65 1.54
CA LEU A 122 -8.28 -19.68 2.36
C LEU A 122 -9.33 -20.52 3.11
N PRO A 123 -10.34 -19.94 3.77
CA PRO A 123 -11.39 -20.72 4.43
C PRO A 123 -12.20 -21.60 3.47
N GLU A 124 -12.49 -21.13 2.26
CA GLU A 124 -13.18 -21.93 1.22
C GLU A 124 -12.35 -23.16 0.81
N PHE A 125 -11.02 -22.99 0.76
CA PHE A 125 -10.08 -24.07 0.47
C PHE A 125 -9.99 -25.09 1.61
N LEU A 126 -10.22 -24.67 2.85
CA LEU A 126 -10.16 -25.54 4.03
C LEU A 126 -11.44 -26.37 4.26
N ARG A 127 -12.50 -26.16 3.47
CA ARG A 127 -13.76 -26.89 3.65
C ARG A 127 -13.64 -28.38 3.26
N PRO A 128 -14.38 -29.29 3.93
CA PRO A 128 -14.32 -30.74 3.68
C PRO A 128 -14.63 -31.13 2.23
N GLU A 129 -15.57 -30.42 1.59
CA GLU A 129 -16.07 -30.71 0.23
C GLU A 129 -15.02 -30.43 -0.86
N SER A 130 -14.15 -29.44 -0.66
CA SER A 130 -13.07 -29.08 -1.58
C SER A 130 -11.75 -29.82 -1.28
N SER A 131 -11.52 -30.20 -0.03
CA SER A 131 -10.32 -30.93 0.41
C SER A 131 -10.33 -32.43 0.04
N ALA A 132 -11.50 -33.07 -0.03
CA ALA A 132 -11.64 -34.48 -0.39
C ALA A 132 -11.08 -34.83 -1.79
N LEU A 133 -11.15 -33.90 -2.76
CA LEU A 133 -10.61 -34.08 -4.12
C LEU A 133 -9.08 -33.87 -4.20
N LEU A 134 -8.50 -33.10 -3.28
CA LEU A 134 -7.06 -32.84 -3.21
C LEU A 134 -6.30 -33.89 -2.39
N LEU A 135 -6.99 -34.53 -1.43
CA LEU A 135 -6.46 -35.60 -0.57
C LEU A 135 -6.22 -36.94 -1.30
N ALA A 136 -6.76 -37.11 -2.52
CA ALA A 136 -6.44 -38.27 -3.36
C ALA A 136 -4.98 -38.25 -3.88
N LYS A 137 -4.27 -37.12 -3.72
CA LYS A 137 -2.87 -36.94 -4.13
C LYS A 137 -2.00 -36.77 -2.88
N PRO A 138 -0.89 -37.51 -2.72
CA PRO A 138 -0.02 -37.44 -1.54
C PRO A 138 0.84 -36.16 -1.57
N VAL A 139 0.20 -35.00 -1.45
CA VAL A 139 0.87 -33.70 -1.38
C VAL A 139 0.86 -33.25 0.08
N PRO A 140 2.01 -32.94 0.67
CA PRO A 140 2.07 -32.44 2.05
C PRO A 140 1.26 -31.14 2.19
N ARG A 141 0.45 -31.06 3.24
CA ARG A 141 -0.52 -29.99 3.51
C ARG A 141 0.09 -28.57 3.50
N TRP A 142 1.32 -28.43 3.99
CA TRP A 142 2.01 -27.14 3.98
C TRP A 142 2.27 -26.61 2.56
N HIS A 143 2.51 -27.47 1.56
CA HIS A 143 2.68 -27.02 0.17
C HIS A 143 1.36 -26.49 -0.41
N LEU A 144 0.23 -27.08 -0.01
CA LEU A 144 -1.10 -26.63 -0.43
C LEU A 144 -1.39 -25.23 0.14
N LEU A 145 -1.10 -25.03 1.43
CA LEU A 145 -1.23 -23.73 2.09
C LEU A 145 -0.34 -22.67 1.41
N MET A 146 0.94 -22.99 1.19
CA MET A 146 1.89 -22.07 0.55
C MET A 146 1.49 -21.75 -0.88
N GLY A 147 1.05 -22.73 -1.67
CA GLY A 147 0.56 -22.49 -3.03
C GLY A 147 -0.65 -21.57 -3.04
N LYS A 148 -1.59 -21.73 -2.10
CA LYS A 148 -2.78 -20.88 -2.01
C LYS A 148 -2.42 -19.47 -1.60
N TYR A 149 -1.55 -19.34 -0.59
CA TYR A 149 -1.03 -18.06 -0.12
C TYR A 149 -0.31 -17.30 -1.25
N VAL A 150 0.69 -17.92 -1.88
CA VAL A 150 1.45 -17.32 -2.98
C VAL A 150 0.54 -16.99 -4.17
N GLY A 151 -0.42 -17.86 -4.49
CA GLY A 151 -1.41 -17.61 -5.54
C GLY A 151 -2.25 -16.36 -5.28
N THR A 152 -2.72 -16.18 -4.05
CA THR A 152 -3.48 -14.99 -3.65
C THR A 152 -2.61 -13.73 -3.67
N VAL A 153 -1.39 -13.78 -3.12
CA VAL A 153 -0.45 -12.63 -3.15
C VAL A 153 -0.10 -12.24 -4.59
N ALA A 154 0.22 -13.22 -5.45
CA ALA A 154 0.53 -12.97 -6.85
C ALA A 154 -0.66 -12.38 -7.62
N PHE A 155 -1.88 -12.81 -7.31
CA PHE A 155 -3.08 -12.23 -7.90
C PHE A 155 -3.29 -10.77 -7.48
N VAL A 156 -3.16 -10.47 -6.19
CA VAL A 156 -3.28 -9.09 -5.68
C VAL A 156 -2.17 -8.20 -6.27
N ALA A 157 -0.95 -8.72 -6.39
CA ALA A 157 0.15 -8.03 -7.07
C ALA A 157 -0.16 -7.74 -8.55
N ALA A 158 -0.82 -8.66 -9.26
CA ALA A 158 -1.25 -8.43 -10.64
C ALA A 158 -2.34 -7.35 -10.74
N GLN A 159 -3.28 -7.30 -9.79
CA GLN A 159 -4.28 -6.21 -9.71
C GLN A 159 -3.61 -4.85 -9.45
N ALA A 160 -2.66 -4.82 -8.52
CA ALA A 160 -1.86 -3.64 -8.25
C ALA A 160 -1.03 -3.22 -9.49
N ALA A 161 -0.50 -4.17 -10.25
CA ALA A 161 0.20 -3.93 -11.51
C ALA A 161 -0.67 -3.24 -12.56
N VAL A 162 -1.93 -3.66 -12.70
CA VAL A 162 -2.89 -3.02 -13.60
C VAL A 162 -3.18 -1.59 -13.14
N PHE A 163 -3.42 -1.38 -11.84
CA PHE A 163 -3.70 -0.05 -11.29
C PHE A 163 -2.50 0.90 -11.43
N VAL A 164 -1.36 0.56 -10.83
CA VAL A 164 -0.16 1.43 -10.79
C VAL A 164 0.42 1.60 -12.19
N GLY A 165 0.51 0.52 -12.98
CA GLY A 165 1.01 0.61 -14.36
C GLY A 165 0.09 1.45 -15.24
N GLY A 166 -1.23 1.31 -15.06
CA GLY A 166 -2.23 2.10 -15.79
C GLY A 166 -2.19 3.58 -15.42
N THR A 167 -2.13 3.92 -14.13
CA THR A 167 -2.06 5.32 -13.69
C THR A 167 -0.73 5.96 -14.04
N TRP A 168 0.38 5.22 -13.95
CA TRP A 168 1.70 5.65 -14.41
C TRP A 168 1.67 6.02 -15.89
N LEU A 169 1.14 5.11 -16.73
CA LEU A 169 1.04 5.33 -18.17
C LEU A 169 0.12 6.50 -18.49
N ALA A 170 -1.04 6.59 -17.82
CA ALA A 170 -2.00 7.66 -18.01
C ALA A 170 -1.41 9.03 -17.70
N LEU A 171 -0.75 9.16 -16.54
CA LEU A 171 -0.12 10.40 -16.12
C LEU A 171 1.10 10.73 -16.97
N GLY A 172 1.93 9.76 -17.34
CA GLY A 172 3.08 9.98 -18.23
C GLY A 172 2.66 10.49 -19.61
N ILE A 173 1.60 9.92 -20.20
CA ILE A 173 1.05 10.39 -21.48
C ILE A 173 0.50 11.82 -21.37
N ARG A 174 -0.13 12.16 -20.23
CA ARG A 174 -0.82 13.45 -20.07
C ARG A 174 0.08 14.59 -19.63
N SER A 175 1.06 14.31 -18.78
CA SER A 175 1.96 15.31 -18.22
C SER A 175 3.29 15.38 -18.95
N GLY A 176 3.69 14.33 -19.67
CA GLY A 176 5.04 14.19 -20.22
C GLY A 176 6.09 13.78 -19.20
N ASP A 177 5.74 13.71 -17.91
CA ASP A 177 6.63 13.28 -16.84
C ASP A 177 6.54 11.76 -16.61
N TRP A 178 7.66 11.06 -16.80
CA TRP A 178 7.78 9.60 -16.76
C TRP A 178 8.63 9.14 -15.58
N ASP A 179 8.32 9.57 -14.37
CA ASP A 179 9.04 9.13 -13.18
C ASP A 179 8.89 7.61 -12.95
N PRO A 180 9.96 6.80 -13.12
CA PRO A 180 9.90 5.35 -12.92
C PRO A 180 9.79 4.98 -11.44
N THR A 181 10.06 5.91 -10.53
CA THR A 181 10.06 5.67 -9.08
C THR A 181 8.67 5.31 -8.58
N TYR A 182 7.62 5.80 -9.25
CA TYR A 182 6.24 5.42 -8.98
C TYR A 182 6.00 3.90 -9.14
N LEU A 183 6.75 3.20 -10.00
CA LEU A 183 6.62 1.75 -10.15
C LEU A 183 7.12 0.96 -8.93
N LEU A 184 7.91 1.58 -8.03
CA LEU A 184 8.28 0.98 -6.74
C LEU A 184 7.07 0.77 -5.82
N CYS A 185 5.93 1.43 -6.11
CA CYS A 185 4.65 1.10 -5.47
C CYS A 185 4.34 -0.40 -5.56
N LEU A 186 4.68 -1.06 -6.68
CA LEU A 186 4.30 -2.46 -6.91
C LEU A 186 4.89 -3.43 -5.89
N PRO A 187 6.23 -3.55 -5.75
CA PRO A 187 6.81 -4.46 -4.77
C PRO A 187 6.46 -4.05 -3.32
N LEU A 188 6.32 -2.75 -3.05
CA LEU A 188 5.97 -2.27 -1.70
C LEU A 188 4.54 -2.62 -1.31
N LEU A 189 3.57 -2.40 -2.20
CA LEU A 189 2.16 -2.77 -1.98
C LEU A 189 2.00 -4.29 -1.87
N ALA A 190 2.65 -5.04 -2.76
CA ALA A 190 2.60 -6.50 -2.72
C ALA A 190 3.22 -7.06 -1.43
N GLY A 191 4.37 -6.53 -1.01
CA GLY A 191 5.03 -6.90 0.24
C GLY A 191 4.20 -6.55 1.47
N HIS A 192 3.65 -5.34 1.52
CA HIS A 192 2.76 -4.91 2.60
C HIS A 192 1.53 -5.82 2.71
N PHE A 193 0.84 -6.07 1.60
CA PHE A 193 -0.30 -6.99 1.56
C PHE A 193 0.11 -8.40 2.01
N ALA A 194 1.22 -8.94 1.52
CA ALA A 194 1.69 -10.28 1.85
C ALA A 194 1.88 -10.46 3.37
N VAL A 195 2.50 -9.49 4.04
CA VAL A 195 2.75 -9.55 5.49
C VAL A 195 1.44 -9.58 6.28
N VAL A 196 0.48 -8.74 5.93
CA VAL A 196 -0.82 -8.69 6.62
C VAL A 196 -1.67 -9.93 6.30
N TYR A 197 -1.60 -10.40 5.06
CA TYR A 197 -2.30 -11.60 4.62
C TYR A 197 -1.75 -12.88 5.29
N ALA A 198 -0.50 -12.90 5.76
CA ALA A 198 0.02 -13.99 6.57
C ALA A 198 -0.75 -14.14 7.90
N ALA A 199 -1.09 -13.03 8.56
CA ALA A 199 -1.94 -13.04 9.75
C ALA A 199 -3.37 -13.47 9.43
N SER A 200 -3.95 -12.96 8.33
CA SER A 200 -5.26 -13.43 7.83
C SER A 200 -5.26 -14.94 7.58
N SER A 201 -4.17 -15.48 7.04
CA SER A 201 -4.01 -16.90 6.73
C SER A 201 -3.98 -17.77 7.99
N LEU A 202 -3.23 -17.35 9.01
CA LEU A 202 -3.24 -18.04 10.31
C LEU A 202 -4.64 -18.05 10.93
N ILE A 203 -5.30 -16.88 10.97
CA ILE A 203 -6.65 -16.76 11.52
C ILE A 203 -7.64 -17.64 10.73
N ALA A 204 -7.54 -17.67 9.40
CA ALA A 204 -8.35 -18.53 8.55
C ALA A 204 -8.14 -20.02 8.83
N VAL A 205 -6.89 -20.47 9.06
CA VAL A 205 -6.60 -21.87 9.42
C VAL A 205 -7.19 -22.22 10.77
N CYS A 206 -7.01 -21.37 11.79
CA CYS A 206 -7.49 -21.64 13.13
C CYS A 206 -9.03 -21.59 13.24
N THR A 207 -9.68 -20.67 12.53
CA THR A 207 -11.12 -20.41 12.68
C THR A 207 -11.99 -21.04 11.60
N ARG A 208 -11.41 -21.39 10.44
CA ARG A 208 -12.13 -21.87 9.24
C ARG A 208 -13.28 -20.95 8.81
N SER A 209 -13.17 -19.65 9.10
CA SER A 209 -14.22 -18.65 8.85
C SER A 209 -13.67 -17.45 8.07
N ALA A 210 -14.32 -17.13 6.94
CA ALA A 210 -13.99 -15.97 6.11
C ALA A 210 -14.19 -14.65 6.85
N SER A 211 -15.24 -14.55 7.67
CA SER A 211 -15.52 -13.35 8.47
C SER A 211 -14.46 -13.14 9.55
N ALA A 212 -14.04 -14.19 10.25
CA ALA A 212 -12.99 -14.07 11.26
C ALA A 212 -11.65 -13.68 10.62
N ALA A 213 -11.31 -14.28 9.48
CA ALA A 213 -10.08 -13.97 8.74
C ALA A 213 -10.06 -12.52 8.20
N SER A 214 -11.20 -12.01 7.71
CA SER A 214 -11.30 -10.63 7.20
C SER A 214 -11.20 -9.63 8.33
N PHE A 215 -12.11 -9.66 9.31
CA PHE A 215 -12.13 -8.71 10.42
C PHE A 215 -10.87 -8.80 11.27
N GLY A 216 -10.40 -10.01 11.56
CA GLY A 216 -9.16 -10.21 12.32
C GLY A 216 -7.94 -9.62 11.64
N SER A 217 -7.82 -9.75 10.32
CA SER A 217 -6.71 -9.15 9.56
C SER A 217 -6.77 -7.61 9.51
N ILE A 218 -7.96 -7.02 9.44
CA ILE A 218 -8.15 -5.56 9.47
C ILE A 218 -7.78 -5.01 10.84
N VAL A 219 -8.26 -5.64 11.93
CA VAL A 219 -7.90 -5.25 13.30
C VAL A 219 -6.39 -5.38 13.51
N PHE A 220 -5.81 -6.50 13.07
CA PHE A 220 -4.35 -6.71 13.12
C PHE A 220 -3.59 -5.61 12.36
N TRP A 221 -4.04 -5.26 11.15
CA TRP A 221 -3.46 -4.19 10.36
C TRP A 221 -3.51 -2.84 11.08
N CYS A 222 -4.67 -2.46 11.64
CA CYS A 222 -4.83 -1.22 12.41
C CYS A 222 -3.90 -1.18 13.63
N LEU A 223 -3.77 -2.28 14.37
CA LEU A 223 -2.88 -2.38 15.52
C LEU A 223 -1.40 -2.22 15.14
N CYS A 224 -0.97 -2.88 14.06
CA CYS A 224 0.39 -2.74 13.55
C CYS A 224 0.67 -1.31 13.06
N PHE A 225 -0.31 -0.69 12.40
CA PHE A 225 -0.21 0.69 11.95
C PHE A 225 -0.10 1.66 13.12
N ALA A 226 -0.96 1.50 14.14
CA ALA A 226 -0.95 2.31 15.35
C ALA A 226 0.35 2.16 16.15
N MET A 227 0.85 0.93 16.35
CA MET A 227 2.12 0.69 17.04
C MET A 227 3.29 1.35 16.29
N ASN A 228 3.35 1.15 14.97
CA ASN A 228 4.43 1.70 14.17
C ASN A 228 4.43 3.25 14.18
N ARG A 229 3.27 3.86 13.88
CA ARG A 229 3.12 5.32 13.95
C ARG A 229 3.37 5.88 15.35
N GLY A 230 2.86 5.21 16.38
CA GLY A 230 3.08 5.60 17.77
C GLY A 230 4.57 5.66 18.12
N ARG A 231 5.35 4.67 17.66
CA ARG A 231 6.81 4.69 17.82
C ARG A 231 7.46 5.89 17.13
N HIS A 232 7.12 6.17 15.87
CA HIS A 232 7.68 7.31 15.15
C HIS A 232 7.35 8.65 15.80
N LEU A 233 6.11 8.83 16.24
CA LEU A 233 5.67 10.03 16.96
C LEU A 233 6.41 10.20 18.31
N LEU A 234 6.61 9.10 19.06
CA LEU A 234 7.37 9.14 20.32
C LEU A 234 8.84 9.49 20.11
N VAL A 235 9.48 8.95 19.06
CA VAL A 235 10.88 9.26 18.76
C VAL A 235 11.02 10.71 18.26
N ALA A 236 10.11 11.17 17.41
CA ALA A 236 10.09 12.55 16.92
C ALA A 236 9.88 13.56 18.06
N SER A 237 9.00 13.26 19.02
CA SER A 237 8.77 14.12 20.19
C SER A 237 9.90 14.05 21.21
N ALA A 238 10.49 12.88 21.47
CA ALA A 238 11.62 12.72 22.40
C ALA A 238 12.93 13.38 21.92
N GLY A 239 13.07 13.68 20.63
CA GLY A 239 14.17 14.53 20.14
C GLY A 239 14.11 15.98 20.66
N SER A 240 12.94 16.43 21.11
CA SER A 240 12.71 17.79 21.64
C SER A 240 12.74 17.89 23.17
N SER A 241 12.51 16.78 23.87
CA SER A 241 12.52 16.69 25.33
C SER A 241 13.48 15.60 25.75
N GLY A 242 14.67 15.99 26.19
CA GLY A 242 15.73 15.09 26.65
C GLY A 242 15.36 14.34 27.93
N GLU A 243 14.49 13.33 27.83
CA GLU A 243 14.21 12.40 28.92
C GLU A 243 14.48 10.94 28.54
N VAL A 244 15.31 10.33 29.38
CA VAL A 244 15.78 8.96 29.35
C VAL A 244 14.77 8.06 30.08
N GLY A 245 14.33 6.98 29.43
CA GLY A 245 13.92 5.73 30.10
C GLY A 245 12.51 5.65 30.73
N SER A 246 11.44 5.94 29.98
CA SER A 246 10.10 5.50 30.40
C SER A 246 9.87 4.03 30.02
N PRO A 247 9.37 3.16 30.92
CA PRO A 247 9.01 1.77 30.60
C PRO A 247 7.98 1.68 29.47
N PHE A 248 7.19 2.74 29.26
CA PHE A 248 6.30 2.86 28.11
C PHE A 248 7.07 2.92 26.78
N ARG A 249 8.20 3.65 26.71
CA ARG A 249 9.03 3.75 25.51
C ARG A 249 9.67 2.41 25.16
N GLU A 250 10.14 1.68 26.17
CA GLU A 250 10.70 0.34 25.97
C GLU A 250 9.63 -0.64 25.45
N ALA A 251 8.42 -0.59 26.01
CA ALA A 251 7.30 -1.40 25.54
C ALA A 251 6.94 -1.09 24.07
N VAL A 252 6.97 0.19 23.67
CA VAL A 252 6.71 0.61 22.28
C VAL A 252 7.83 0.18 21.34
N GLU A 253 9.10 0.29 21.74
CA GLU A 253 10.23 -0.21 20.94
C GLU A 253 10.16 -1.74 20.78
N LEU A 254 9.86 -2.48 21.85
CA LEU A 254 9.66 -3.92 21.76
C LEU A 254 8.49 -4.27 20.81
N GLY A 255 7.37 -3.57 20.95
CA GLY A 255 6.20 -3.74 20.07
C GLY A 255 6.53 -3.43 18.61
N TYR A 256 7.29 -2.37 18.34
CA TYR A 256 7.76 -1.99 17.01
C TYR A 256 8.62 -3.10 16.39
N TRP A 257 9.55 -3.70 17.14
CA TRP A 257 10.43 -4.73 16.59
C TRP A 257 9.74 -6.09 16.39
N ILE A 258 8.77 -6.43 17.23
CA ILE A 258 7.99 -7.67 17.11
C ILE A 258 6.97 -7.60 15.98
N LEU A 259 6.23 -6.49 15.86
CA LEU A 259 5.11 -6.39 14.92
C LEU A 259 5.56 -5.99 13.50
N PRO A 260 4.76 -6.34 12.48
CA PRO A 260 4.85 -5.76 11.15
C PRO A 260 4.77 -4.24 11.18
N LYS A 261 5.46 -3.61 10.23
CA LYS A 261 5.63 -2.17 10.18
C LYS A 261 4.94 -1.57 8.95
N PRO A 262 3.60 -1.57 8.84
CA PRO A 262 2.90 -1.11 7.64
C PRO A 262 3.11 0.38 7.34
N ALA A 263 3.25 1.23 8.36
CA ALA A 263 3.56 2.65 8.16
C ALA A 263 4.96 2.88 7.56
N ASP A 264 5.92 1.97 7.78
CA ASP A 264 7.28 2.05 7.20
C ASP A 264 7.27 1.77 5.69
N PHE A 265 6.38 0.89 5.23
CA PHE A 265 6.16 0.66 3.79
C PHE A 265 5.63 1.94 3.11
N VAL A 266 4.70 2.64 3.76
CA VAL A 266 4.16 3.91 3.26
C VAL A 266 5.22 5.01 3.29
N ALA A 267 5.99 5.10 4.38
CA ALA A 267 7.07 6.07 4.49
C ALA A 267 8.19 5.85 3.45
N LEU A 268 8.55 4.60 3.18
CA LEU A 268 9.54 4.27 2.16
C LEU A 268 9.06 4.67 0.77
N LEU A 269 7.76 4.49 0.50
CA LEU A 269 7.13 4.90 -0.74
C LEU A 269 7.12 6.43 -0.90
N ASP A 270 6.80 7.17 0.16
CA ASP A 270 6.80 8.63 0.16
C ASP A 270 8.20 9.20 -0.08
N ARG A 271 9.22 8.63 0.55
CA ARG A 271 10.62 9.01 0.34
C ARG A 271 11.07 8.74 -1.09
N ALA A 272 10.69 7.59 -1.63
CA ALA A 272 11.02 7.25 -3.01
C ALA A 272 10.40 8.26 -3.99
N MET A 273 9.13 8.65 -3.78
CA MET A 273 8.43 9.58 -4.67
C MET A 273 8.76 11.08 -4.43
N GLY A 274 9.66 11.42 -3.50
CA GLY A 274 9.97 12.82 -3.18
C GLY A 274 8.76 13.60 -2.64
N ALA A 275 7.87 12.93 -1.89
CA ALA A 275 6.59 13.49 -1.46
C ALA A 275 6.69 14.47 -0.27
N GLY A 276 7.88 14.58 0.36
CA GLY A 276 8.12 15.34 1.59
C GLY A 276 7.73 16.81 1.49
N ASP A 277 7.83 17.42 0.30
CA ASP A 277 7.58 18.84 0.09
C ASP A 277 6.09 19.22 0.05
N HIS A 278 5.21 18.25 -0.19
CA HIS A 278 3.80 18.52 -0.55
C HIS A 278 2.79 18.07 0.51
N PHE A 279 3.16 17.07 1.31
CA PHE A 279 2.33 16.54 2.38
C PHE A 279 3.12 16.49 3.68
N SER A 280 2.84 17.42 4.60
CA SER A 280 3.33 17.43 5.98
C SER A 280 2.90 16.20 6.82
N THR A 281 2.17 15.25 6.24
CA THR A 281 1.58 14.07 6.89
C THR A 281 2.61 13.04 7.39
N LEU A 282 3.90 13.24 7.07
CA LEU A 282 5.03 12.46 7.57
C LEU A 282 6.12 13.33 8.23
N ALA A 283 5.81 14.53 8.71
CA ALA A 283 6.77 15.34 9.47
C ALA A 283 7.47 14.52 10.59
N GLU A 284 6.72 13.60 11.23
CA GLU A 284 7.24 12.64 12.20
C GLU A 284 8.29 11.69 11.61
N VAL A 285 8.08 11.15 10.42
CA VAL A 285 8.99 10.16 9.83
C VAL A 285 10.24 10.84 9.27
N ASP A 286 10.12 12.07 8.76
CA ASP A 286 11.28 12.88 8.38
C ASP A 286 12.08 13.35 9.60
N ALA A 287 11.41 13.68 10.72
CA ALA A 287 12.06 13.91 12.00
C ALA A 287 12.78 12.66 12.54
N VAL A 288 12.19 11.47 12.43
CA VAL A 288 12.85 10.22 12.84
C VAL A 288 14.00 9.86 11.90
N GLY A 289 13.87 10.19 10.61
CA GLY A 289 14.91 10.01 9.60
C GLY A 289 16.14 10.87 9.87
N SER A 290 15.94 12.16 10.20
CA SER A 290 17.03 13.07 10.55
C SER A 290 17.72 12.69 11.86
N LEU A 291 17.01 12.02 12.77
CA LEU A 291 17.55 11.42 14.01
C LEU A 291 18.26 10.06 13.79
N GLY A 292 18.32 9.54 12.55
CA GLY A 292 18.95 8.26 12.24
C GLY A 292 18.24 7.03 12.80
N ALA A 293 17.01 7.17 13.31
CA ALA A 293 16.27 6.12 14.00
C ALA A 293 15.30 5.35 13.08
N PHE A 294 15.31 5.62 11.76
CA PHE A 294 14.56 4.88 10.75
C PHE A 294 15.50 4.04 9.87
N HIS A 295 15.31 2.72 9.89
CA HIS A 295 16.09 1.78 9.10
C HIS A 295 15.18 0.97 8.16
N PRO A 296 14.94 1.42 6.92
CA PRO A 296 13.91 0.83 6.05
C PRO A 296 14.18 -0.65 5.74
N GLY A 297 15.44 -1.03 5.51
CA GLY A 297 15.81 -2.42 5.24
C GLY A 297 15.51 -3.35 6.42
N LEU A 298 15.80 -2.92 7.65
CA LEU A 298 15.50 -3.69 8.86
C LEU A 298 13.99 -3.78 9.11
N SER A 299 13.25 -2.73 8.83
CA SER A 299 11.79 -2.72 8.95
C SER A 299 11.12 -3.72 8.01
N LEU A 300 11.59 -3.77 6.75
CA LEU A 300 11.12 -4.73 5.75
C LEU A 300 11.50 -6.16 6.15
N ALA A 301 12.74 -6.39 6.57
CA ALA A 301 13.23 -7.70 6.99
C ALA A 301 12.47 -8.23 8.22
N ALA A 302 12.26 -7.39 9.24
CA ALA A 302 11.48 -7.77 10.42
C ALA A 302 10.03 -8.10 10.08
N SER A 303 9.40 -7.31 9.20
CA SER A 303 8.02 -7.58 8.74
C SER A 303 7.93 -8.89 7.95
N ALA A 304 8.92 -9.18 7.09
CA ALA A 304 8.99 -10.43 6.34
C ALA A 304 9.25 -11.64 7.25
N ALA A 305 10.15 -11.50 8.24
CA ALA A 305 10.41 -12.54 9.23
C ALA A 305 9.17 -12.87 10.07
N PHE A 306 8.42 -11.85 10.49
CA PHE A 306 7.14 -12.03 11.17
C PHE A 306 6.12 -12.76 10.30
N ALA A 307 6.00 -12.38 9.02
CA ALA A 307 5.12 -13.07 8.08
C ALA A 307 5.51 -14.55 7.92
N ALA A 308 6.80 -14.85 7.79
CA ALA A 308 7.30 -16.22 7.69
C ALA A 308 6.98 -17.03 8.96
N ALA A 309 7.11 -16.43 10.15
CA ALA A 309 6.75 -17.08 11.41
C ALA A 309 5.24 -17.40 11.49
N LEU A 310 4.38 -16.48 11.07
CA LEU A 310 2.93 -16.72 11.03
C LEU A 310 2.54 -17.80 10.02
N LEU A 311 3.18 -17.83 8.85
CA LEU A 311 2.95 -18.86 7.85
C LEU A 311 3.43 -20.24 8.33
N ALA A 312 4.55 -20.29 9.05
CA ALA A 312 5.03 -21.53 9.66
C ALA A 312 4.06 -22.03 10.75
N ALA A 313 3.53 -21.13 11.58
CA ALA A 313 2.49 -21.45 12.55
C ALA A 313 1.21 -21.96 11.87
N ALA A 314 0.75 -21.28 10.81
CA ALA A 314 -0.42 -21.68 10.05
C ALA A 314 -0.23 -23.05 9.37
N ALA A 315 0.97 -23.33 8.85
CA ALA A 315 1.31 -24.62 8.27
C ALA A 315 1.32 -25.75 9.31
N ARG A 316 1.80 -25.47 10.53
CA ARG A 316 1.79 -26.41 11.65
C ARG A 316 0.35 -26.74 12.06
N GLU A 317 -0.48 -25.73 12.27
CA GLU A 317 -1.89 -25.90 12.62
C GLU A 317 -2.65 -26.66 11.53
N PHE A 318 -2.41 -26.35 10.24
CA PHE A 318 -3.05 -27.08 9.14
C PHE A 318 -2.62 -28.57 9.07
N GLY A 319 -1.42 -28.88 9.57
CA GLY A 319 -0.92 -30.24 9.70
C GLY A 319 -1.65 -31.07 10.75
N THR A 320 -2.16 -30.45 11.81
CA THR A 320 -2.82 -31.12 12.94
C THR A 320 -4.34 -31.24 12.80
N ILE A 321 -4.94 -30.68 11.75
CA ILE A 321 -6.39 -30.76 11.52
C ILE A 321 -6.76 -32.18 11.06
N ASP A 322 -7.55 -32.90 11.87
CA ASP A 322 -8.17 -34.15 11.45
C ASP A 322 -9.40 -33.85 10.57
N TYR A 323 -9.51 -34.53 9.44
CA TYR A 323 -10.62 -34.49 8.49
C TYR A 323 -11.37 -35.82 8.51
#